data_AF-A0A1V4Z9J6-F1
#
_entry.id   AF-A0A1V4Z9J6-F1
#
_cell.length_a   1.000
_cell.length_b   1.000
_cell.length_c   1.000
_cell.angle_alpha   90.00
_cell.angle_beta   90.00
_cell.angle_gamma   90.00
#
_symmetry.space_group_name_H-M   'P 1'
#
loop_
_entity.id
_entity.type
_entity.pdbx_description
1 polymer ?
#
loop_
_entity_poly.entity_id
_entity_poly.type
_entity_poly.pdbx_seq_one_letter_code
_entity_poly.pdbx_strand_id
1 'polypeptide(L)'
;MVENLESIIDKYEQIVKTDANNAGAHRELGLAYSMKGDFEKALGELETAVRLDPSGADTHYAYGMVLDLLGRYDDAIARYKEALKLRDDFTEARLSLANAYVEQGNIDDALPVFDELIKLHPDIPEAYLGFAASLYQAGYLDDAIEELQQAIRLNPQFFEAHMLLAGAYADQMDLNGAVKEYKAAIASNPKSPDAYYNLGVTYSDKGMYTEAIEQYRHAIEINPDFLEAHYNLGLILDRKGLVDEAIAEYRTAIRIDPEFADAYNRLGIDYSRTGKLAEAADQYKKAFELNPGFAQAHFNLGMLYFGQNKFADAIKAFEKAVEIDPDYLEAQNSLAIAKAKNIK
;
A
#
# COMPACT_ATOMS: atom_id res chain seq x y z
N MET A 1 -13.46 13.63 -34.74
CA MET A 1 -12.17 12.92 -34.88
C MET A 1 -11.33 13.37 -33.71
N VAL A 2 -10.96 12.47 -32.81
CA VAL A 2 -9.95 12.78 -31.80
C VAL A 2 -8.62 12.84 -32.54
N GLU A 3 -7.93 13.99 -32.51
CA GLU A 3 -6.58 14.09 -33.09
C GLU A 3 -5.68 13.06 -32.38
N ASN A 4 -5.00 12.21 -33.14
CA ASN A 4 -4.01 11.29 -32.58
C ASN A 4 -2.79 12.11 -32.09
N LEU A 5 -2.15 11.68 -31.00
CA LEU A 5 -1.02 12.37 -30.35
C LEU A 5 0.12 12.71 -31.33
N GLU A 6 0.41 11.84 -32.28
CA GLU A 6 1.41 12.10 -33.32
C GLU A 6 1.06 13.30 -34.20
N SER A 7 -0.22 13.47 -34.54
CA SER A 7 -0.68 14.64 -35.31
C SER A 7 -0.58 15.95 -34.53
N ILE A 8 -0.70 15.89 -33.20
CA ILE A 8 -0.53 17.06 -32.32
C ILE A 8 0.95 17.46 -32.29
N ILE A 9 1.84 16.49 -32.14
CA ILE A 9 3.29 16.71 -32.17
C ILE A 9 3.70 17.31 -33.51
N ASP A 10 3.34 16.69 -34.64
CA ASP A 10 3.71 17.17 -35.98
C ASP A 10 3.23 18.61 -36.23
N LYS A 11 2.02 18.94 -35.75
CA LYS A 11 1.45 20.29 -35.85
C LYS A 11 2.29 21.30 -35.09
N TYR A 12 2.63 21.04 -33.82
CA TYR A 12 3.38 21.99 -33.01
C TYR A 12 4.87 22.04 -33.39
N GLU A 13 5.47 20.93 -33.85
CA GLU A 13 6.80 20.94 -34.47
C GLU A 13 6.83 21.88 -35.68
N GLN A 14 5.82 21.82 -36.55
CA GLN A 14 5.74 22.70 -37.70
C GLN A 14 5.54 24.17 -37.31
N ILE A 15 4.76 24.45 -36.26
CA ILE A 15 4.57 25.81 -35.72
C ILE A 15 5.89 26.34 -35.18
N VAL A 16 6.58 25.60 -34.30
CA VAL A 16 7.88 25.97 -33.73
C VAL A 16 8.95 26.15 -34.81
N LYS A 17 8.93 25.31 -35.86
CA LYS A 17 9.84 25.45 -37.00
C LYS A 17 9.60 26.72 -37.82
N THR A 18 8.34 27.18 -37.88
CA THR A 18 7.96 28.39 -38.64
C THR A 18 8.12 29.65 -37.79
N ASP A 19 7.86 29.55 -36.49
CA ASP A 19 7.98 30.62 -35.51
C ASP A 19 8.59 30.08 -34.20
N ALA A 20 9.93 30.10 -34.14
CA ALA A 20 10.70 29.58 -33.01
C ALA A 20 10.61 30.45 -31.74
N ASN A 21 9.89 31.58 -31.77
CA ASN A 21 9.67 32.42 -30.59
C ASN A 21 8.26 32.23 -30.00
N ASN A 22 7.48 31.29 -30.52
CA ASN A 22 6.14 31.01 -30.04
C ASN A 22 6.18 30.17 -28.74
N ALA A 23 6.27 30.84 -27.59
CA ALA A 23 6.32 30.20 -26.27
C ALA A 23 5.15 29.23 -26.03
N GLY A 24 3.94 29.59 -26.47
CA GLY A 24 2.77 28.73 -26.36
C GLY A 24 2.92 27.43 -27.15
N ALA A 25 3.43 27.50 -28.40
CA ALA A 25 3.66 26.32 -29.21
C ALA A 25 4.73 25.39 -28.60
N HIS A 26 5.80 25.96 -28.04
CA HIS A 26 6.80 25.19 -27.29
C HIS A 26 6.19 24.50 -26.06
N ARG A 27 5.32 25.19 -25.30
CA ARG A 27 4.61 24.60 -24.16
C ARG A 27 3.74 23.42 -24.57
N GLU A 28 2.89 23.59 -25.58
CA GLU A 28 2.00 22.52 -26.08
C GLU A 28 2.79 21.35 -26.67
N LEU A 29 3.89 21.62 -27.37
CA LEU A 29 4.79 20.58 -27.88
C LEU A 29 5.45 19.79 -26.74
N GLY A 30 5.91 20.49 -25.69
CA GLY A 30 6.48 19.85 -24.51
C GLY A 30 5.49 18.94 -23.79
N LEU A 31 4.25 19.39 -23.59
CA LEU A 31 3.16 18.56 -23.04
C LEU A 31 2.88 17.33 -23.92
N ALA A 32 2.85 17.50 -25.24
CA ALA A 32 2.62 16.40 -26.17
C ALA A 32 3.75 15.36 -26.14
N TYR A 33 5.02 15.80 -26.05
CA TYR A 33 6.15 14.88 -25.85
C TYR A 33 6.08 14.16 -24.51
N SER A 34 5.67 14.84 -23.44
CA SER A 34 5.45 14.21 -22.13
C SER A 34 4.40 13.10 -22.20
N MET A 35 3.28 13.34 -22.88
CA MET A 35 2.24 12.32 -23.10
C MET A 35 2.75 11.13 -23.92
N LYS A 36 3.75 11.33 -24.80
CA LYS A 36 4.41 10.27 -25.57
C LYS A 36 5.47 9.52 -24.75
N GLY A 37 5.86 10.03 -23.58
CA GLY A 37 6.96 9.53 -22.76
C GLY A 37 8.36 9.99 -23.21
N ASP A 38 8.44 10.94 -24.15
CA ASP A 38 9.70 11.54 -24.60
C ASP A 38 10.07 12.72 -23.69
N PHE A 39 10.40 12.41 -22.43
CA PHE A 39 10.59 13.41 -21.38
C PHE A 39 11.78 14.33 -21.63
N GLU A 40 12.83 13.87 -22.31
CA GLU A 40 13.98 14.70 -22.65
C GLU A 40 13.57 15.86 -23.57
N LYS A 41 12.82 15.56 -24.64
CA LYS A 41 12.27 16.60 -25.52
C LYS A 41 11.23 17.45 -24.81
N ALA A 42 10.37 16.84 -23.99
CA ALA A 42 9.38 17.58 -23.21
C ALA A 42 10.02 18.69 -22.37
N LEU A 43 11.07 18.35 -21.61
CA LEU A 43 11.81 19.31 -20.79
C LEU A 43 12.49 20.39 -21.63
N GLY A 44 13.11 20.03 -22.76
CA GLY A 44 13.79 21.00 -23.64
C GLY A 44 12.84 22.03 -24.26
N GLU A 45 11.64 21.59 -24.67
CA GLU A 45 10.59 22.46 -25.18
C GLU A 45 10.02 23.36 -24.09
N LEU A 46 9.78 22.82 -22.89
CA LEU A 46 9.26 23.59 -21.75
C LEU A 46 10.27 24.60 -21.20
N GLU A 47 11.56 24.26 -21.18
CA GLU A 47 12.64 25.19 -20.86
C GLU A 47 12.69 26.34 -21.87
N THR A 48 12.55 26.02 -23.16
CA THR A 48 12.48 27.04 -24.22
C THR A 48 11.24 27.92 -24.07
N ALA A 49 10.09 27.35 -23.75
CA ALA A 49 8.86 28.08 -23.51
C ALA A 49 9.00 29.08 -22.33
N VAL A 50 9.57 28.65 -21.20
CA VAL A 50 9.84 29.53 -20.05
C VAL A 50 10.85 30.62 -20.38
N ARG A 51 11.87 30.34 -21.19
CA ARG A 51 12.84 31.35 -21.62
C ARG A 51 12.19 32.43 -22.51
N LEU A 52 11.26 32.04 -23.37
CA LEU A 52 10.56 32.94 -24.30
C LEU A 52 9.47 33.76 -23.61
N ASP A 53 8.76 33.17 -22.65
CA ASP A 53 7.77 33.85 -21.81
C ASP A 53 7.94 33.49 -20.32
N PRO A 54 8.84 34.21 -19.61
CA PRO A 54 9.06 33.99 -18.19
C PRO A 54 7.86 34.36 -17.31
N SER A 55 6.90 35.12 -17.85
CA SER A 55 5.68 35.57 -17.15
C SER A 55 4.47 34.65 -17.35
N GLY A 56 4.62 33.57 -18.12
CA GLY A 56 3.54 32.60 -18.37
C GLY A 56 3.34 31.63 -17.20
N ALA A 57 2.35 31.87 -16.34
CA ALA A 57 2.02 30.98 -15.23
C ALA A 57 1.73 29.53 -15.68
N ASP A 58 0.95 29.36 -16.76
CA ASP A 58 0.64 28.04 -17.34
C ASP A 58 1.90 27.31 -17.84
N THR A 59 2.91 28.05 -18.30
CA THR A 59 4.17 27.47 -18.80
C THR A 59 5.03 26.95 -17.65
N HIS A 60 5.14 27.72 -16.55
CA HIS A 60 5.80 27.23 -15.34
C HIS A 60 5.05 26.02 -14.75
N TYR A 61 3.72 26.07 -14.69
CA TYR A 61 2.93 24.93 -14.22
C TYR A 61 3.15 23.68 -15.07
N ALA A 62 3.04 23.79 -16.40
CA ALA A 62 3.30 22.67 -17.32
C ALA A 62 4.73 22.11 -17.16
N TYR A 63 5.71 22.99 -16.95
CA TYR A 63 7.08 22.56 -16.69
C TYR A 63 7.21 21.82 -15.35
N GLY A 64 6.58 22.35 -14.29
CA GLY A 64 6.49 21.72 -12.98
C GLY A 64 5.89 20.32 -13.06
N MET A 65 4.78 20.15 -13.79
CA MET A 65 4.12 18.83 -13.97
C MET A 65 5.07 17.78 -14.57
N VAL A 66 5.85 18.13 -15.59
CA VAL A 66 6.78 17.18 -16.21
C VAL A 66 7.94 16.84 -15.28
N LEU A 67 8.42 17.82 -14.50
CA LEU A 67 9.45 17.57 -13.48
C LEU A 67 8.93 16.66 -12.35
N ASP A 68 7.70 16.88 -11.92
CA ASP A 68 7.01 16.08 -10.90
C ASP A 68 6.86 14.62 -11.34
N LEU A 69 6.42 14.39 -12.59
CA LEU A 69 6.36 13.05 -13.19
C LEU A 69 7.71 12.32 -13.24
N LEU A 70 8.82 13.07 -13.26
CA LEU A 70 10.18 12.54 -13.24
C LEU A 70 10.75 12.37 -11.82
N GLY A 71 9.96 12.66 -10.77
CA GLY A 71 10.40 12.65 -9.38
C GLY A 71 11.38 13.78 -9.03
N ARG A 72 11.47 14.83 -9.87
CA ARG A 72 12.32 16.01 -9.63
C ARG A 72 11.56 17.05 -8.80
N TYR A 73 11.16 16.65 -7.59
CA TYR A 73 10.24 17.42 -6.75
C TYR A 73 10.76 18.83 -6.40
N ASP A 74 12.05 19.00 -6.12
CA ASP A 74 12.63 20.32 -5.84
C ASP A 74 12.43 21.31 -7.00
N ASP A 75 12.69 20.84 -8.22
CA ASP A 75 12.55 21.65 -9.43
C ASP A 75 11.06 21.92 -9.73
N ALA A 76 10.21 20.91 -9.53
CA ALA A 76 8.76 21.03 -9.71
C ALA A 76 8.16 22.06 -8.75
N ILE A 77 8.48 21.97 -7.46
CA ILE A 77 8.07 22.91 -6.41
C ILE A 77 8.50 24.34 -6.77
N ALA A 78 9.74 24.53 -7.24
CA ALA A 78 10.20 25.85 -7.68
C ALA A 78 9.35 26.40 -8.84
N ARG A 79 8.96 25.56 -9.80
CA ARG A 79 8.10 25.96 -10.91
C ARG A 79 6.67 26.26 -10.48
N TYR A 80 6.07 25.45 -9.61
CA TYR A 80 4.73 25.73 -9.09
C TYR A 80 4.69 27.02 -8.27
N LYS A 81 5.71 27.31 -7.47
CA LYS A 81 5.83 28.59 -6.74
C LYS A 81 5.92 29.78 -7.68
N GLU A 82 6.70 29.70 -8.76
CA GLU A 82 6.73 30.79 -9.76
C GLU A 82 5.39 30.92 -10.50
N ALA A 83 4.70 29.82 -10.80
CA ALA A 83 3.34 29.86 -11.37
C ALA A 83 2.36 30.60 -10.45
N LEU A 84 2.36 30.30 -9.15
CA LEU A 84 1.51 30.94 -8.15
C LEU A 84 1.85 32.41 -7.89
N LYS A 85 3.13 32.76 -7.97
CA LYS A 85 3.57 34.17 -7.90
C LYS A 85 3.04 35.00 -9.07
N LEU A 86 2.91 34.39 -10.25
CA LEU A 86 2.37 35.03 -11.45
C LEU A 86 0.83 35.04 -11.46
N ARG A 87 0.21 33.99 -10.95
CA ARG A 87 -1.24 33.82 -10.84
C ARG A 87 -1.58 33.14 -9.51
N ASP A 88 -1.95 33.95 -8.51
CA ASP A 88 -2.18 33.48 -7.15
C ASP A 88 -3.44 32.59 -7.03
N ASP A 89 -4.47 32.83 -7.84
CA ASP A 89 -5.70 32.03 -7.89
C ASP A 89 -5.55 30.75 -8.74
N PHE A 90 -4.32 30.31 -9.02
CA PHE A 90 -4.07 29.10 -9.81
C PHE A 90 -4.23 27.82 -8.97
N THR A 91 -5.47 27.38 -8.83
CA THR A 91 -5.89 26.22 -8.06
C THR A 91 -5.09 24.95 -8.36
N GLU A 92 -4.93 24.57 -9.62
CA GLU A 92 -4.25 23.34 -10.01
C GLU A 92 -2.76 23.39 -9.64
N ALA A 93 -2.10 24.54 -9.82
CA ALA A 93 -0.72 24.73 -9.42
C ALA A 93 -0.54 24.66 -7.88
N ARG A 94 -1.51 25.17 -7.11
CA ARG A 94 -1.49 25.09 -5.65
C ARG A 94 -1.69 23.66 -5.16
N LEU A 95 -2.61 22.92 -5.77
CA LEU A 95 -2.82 21.49 -5.47
C LEU A 95 -1.58 20.66 -5.82
N SER A 96 -0.99 20.85 -7.00
CA SER A 96 0.25 20.17 -7.39
C SER A 96 1.44 20.54 -6.50
N LEU A 97 1.54 21.79 -6.04
CA LEU A 97 2.57 22.21 -5.08
C LEU A 97 2.43 21.44 -3.77
N ALA A 98 1.22 21.36 -3.21
CA ALA A 98 0.97 20.63 -1.97
C ALA A 98 1.29 19.13 -2.12
N ASN A 99 0.86 18.52 -3.21
CA ASN A 99 1.16 17.10 -3.50
C ASN A 99 2.67 16.86 -3.66
N ALA A 100 3.39 17.73 -4.38
CA ALA A 100 4.84 17.59 -4.55
C ALA A 100 5.60 17.68 -3.21
N TYR A 101 5.10 18.47 -2.25
CA TYR A 101 5.64 18.48 -0.88
C TYR A 101 5.40 17.15 -0.16
N VAL A 102 4.22 16.54 -0.31
CA VAL A 102 3.91 15.23 0.26
C VAL A 102 4.81 14.14 -0.31
N GLU A 103 4.98 14.09 -1.64
CA GLU A 103 5.87 13.13 -2.31
C GLU A 103 7.34 13.29 -1.90
N GLN A 104 7.76 14.51 -1.55
CA GLN A 104 9.08 14.78 -0.98
C GLN A 104 9.19 14.35 0.50
N GLY A 105 8.08 14.03 1.17
CA GLY A 105 8.01 13.77 2.60
C GLY A 105 8.00 15.02 3.48
N ASN A 106 7.87 16.21 2.88
CA ASN A 106 7.86 17.50 3.57
C ASN A 106 6.43 17.88 4.00
N ILE A 107 5.88 17.11 4.94
CA ILE A 107 4.48 17.27 5.40
C ILE A 107 4.24 18.64 6.04
N ASP A 108 5.22 19.18 6.78
CA ASP A 108 5.11 20.51 7.41
C ASP A 108 4.90 21.65 6.40
N ASP A 109 5.45 21.50 5.18
CA ASP A 109 5.27 22.47 4.09
C ASP A 109 3.97 22.22 3.30
N ALA A 110 3.50 20.97 3.22
CA ALA A 110 2.27 20.61 2.50
C ALA A 110 1.00 21.11 3.22
N LEU A 111 0.92 20.91 4.53
CA LEU A 111 -0.26 21.25 5.36
C LEU A 111 -0.74 22.71 5.18
N PRO A 112 0.11 23.76 5.29
CA PRO A 112 -0.36 25.13 5.11
C PRO A 112 -0.83 25.43 3.67
N VAL A 113 -0.27 24.76 2.65
CA VAL A 113 -0.68 24.95 1.25
C VAL A 113 -2.08 24.35 1.01
N PHE A 114 -2.35 23.17 1.59
CA PHE A 114 -3.69 22.57 1.56
C PHE A 114 -4.73 23.41 2.33
N ASP A 115 -4.40 23.85 3.54
CA ASP A 115 -5.28 24.70 4.36
C ASP A 115 -5.64 26.01 3.63
N GLU A 116 -4.66 26.65 2.98
CA GLU A 116 -4.93 27.82 2.14
C GLU A 116 -5.81 27.48 0.93
N LEU A 117 -5.54 26.38 0.23
CA LEU A 117 -6.33 25.93 -0.91
C LEU A 117 -7.79 25.70 -0.53
N ILE A 118 -8.05 25.03 0.59
CA ILE A 118 -9.39 24.76 1.11
C ILE A 118 -10.12 26.06 1.48
N LYS A 119 -9.43 27.03 2.09
CA LYS A 119 -10.01 28.34 2.42
C LYS A 119 -10.45 29.12 1.18
N LEU A 120 -9.66 29.03 0.11
CA LEU A 120 -9.96 29.70 -1.16
C LEU A 120 -11.04 28.97 -1.97
N HIS A 121 -11.00 27.64 -1.95
CA HIS A 121 -11.82 26.76 -2.77
C HIS A 121 -12.35 25.56 -1.95
N PRO A 122 -13.38 25.77 -1.11
CA PRO A 122 -13.94 24.74 -0.24
C PRO A 122 -14.78 23.68 -0.98
N ASP A 123 -14.82 23.75 -2.31
CA ASP A 123 -15.57 22.86 -3.20
C ASP A 123 -14.70 21.81 -3.90
N ILE A 124 -13.40 21.74 -3.58
CA ILE A 124 -12.45 20.81 -4.20
C ILE A 124 -12.22 19.60 -3.28
N PRO A 125 -12.86 18.44 -3.54
CA PRO A 125 -12.69 17.25 -2.72
C PRO A 125 -11.24 16.73 -2.68
N GLU A 126 -10.47 16.91 -3.75
CA GLU A 126 -9.07 16.48 -3.84
C GLU A 126 -8.17 17.23 -2.85
N ALA A 127 -8.47 18.51 -2.57
CA ALA A 127 -7.73 19.29 -1.58
C ALA A 127 -7.95 18.73 -0.17
N TYR A 128 -9.19 18.39 0.17
CA TYR A 128 -9.54 17.73 1.43
C TYR A 128 -8.90 16.35 1.57
N LEU A 129 -8.89 15.53 0.50
CA LEU A 129 -8.23 14.23 0.51
C LEU A 129 -6.72 14.36 0.75
N GLY A 130 -6.04 15.22 0.00
CA GLY A 130 -4.59 15.44 0.14
C GLY A 130 -4.23 16.01 1.51
N PHE A 131 -5.04 16.92 2.04
CA PHE A 131 -4.86 17.45 3.38
C PHE A 131 -5.02 16.37 4.45
N ALA A 132 -6.09 15.58 4.36
CA ALA A 132 -6.34 14.50 5.30
C ALA A 132 -5.26 13.42 5.27
N ALA A 133 -4.76 13.04 4.09
CA ALA A 133 -3.66 12.09 3.95
C ALA A 133 -2.38 12.62 4.63
N SER A 134 -2.10 13.92 4.49
CA SER A 134 -0.98 14.60 5.14
C SER A 134 -1.13 14.62 6.66
N LEU A 135 -2.33 14.93 7.17
CA LEU A 135 -2.66 14.91 8.60
C LEU A 135 -2.53 13.51 9.19
N TYR A 136 -3.04 12.50 8.48
CA TYR A 136 -2.96 11.10 8.87
C TYR A 136 -1.49 10.65 9.00
N GLN A 137 -0.64 10.98 8.01
CA GLN A 137 0.80 10.69 8.07
C GLN A 137 1.51 11.41 9.22
N ALA A 138 1.08 12.63 9.56
CA ALA A 138 1.59 13.38 10.70
C ALA A 138 1.03 12.91 12.07
N GLY A 139 0.11 11.94 12.08
CA GLY A 139 -0.50 11.38 13.29
C GLY A 139 -1.68 12.18 13.85
N TYR A 140 -2.16 13.21 13.14
CA TYR A 140 -3.35 13.98 13.50
C TYR A 140 -4.61 13.27 12.99
N LEU A 141 -4.90 12.10 13.59
CA LEU A 141 -5.90 11.16 13.10
C LEU A 141 -7.34 11.72 13.16
N ASP A 142 -7.69 12.44 14.21
CA ASP A 142 -9.02 13.05 14.36
C ASP A 142 -9.27 14.12 13.28
N ASP A 143 -8.29 15.00 13.05
CA ASP A 143 -8.38 16.04 12.02
C ASP A 143 -8.46 15.42 10.62
N ALA A 144 -7.67 14.37 10.36
CA ALA A 144 -7.73 13.63 9.09
C ALA A 144 -9.14 13.05 8.82
N ILE A 145 -9.79 12.49 9.85
CA ILE A 145 -11.16 11.96 9.74
C ILE A 145 -12.15 13.09 9.38
N GLU A 146 -12.05 14.26 10.00
CA GLU A 146 -12.93 15.40 9.71
C GLU A 146 -12.82 15.85 8.25
N GLU A 147 -11.59 15.94 7.73
CA GLU A 147 -11.34 16.36 6.35
C GLU A 147 -11.73 15.29 5.31
N LEU A 148 -11.55 14.01 5.63
CA LEU A 148 -12.05 12.92 4.76
C LEU A 148 -13.58 12.94 4.66
N GLN A 149 -14.26 13.23 5.77
CA GLN A 149 -15.70 13.40 5.73
C GLN A 149 -16.12 14.61 4.88
N GLN A 150 -15.33 15.70 4.82
CA GLN A 150 -15.58 16.80 3.88
C GLN A 150 -15.40 16.34 2.43
N ALA A 151 -14.29 15.65 2.12
CA ALA A 151 -14.03 15.12 0.78
C ALA A 151 -15.19 14.24 0.28
N ILE A 152 -15.70 13.34 1.13
CA ILE A 152 -16.83 12.46 0.82
C ILE A 152 -18.16 13.23 0.72
N ARG A 153 -18.36 14.29 1.53
CA ARG A 153 -19.55 15.16 1.40
C ARG A 153 -19.62 15.81 0.02
N LEU A 154 -18.47 16.26 -0.51
CA LEU A 154 -18.36 16.89 -1.82
C LEU A 154 -18.42 15.86 -2.96
N ASN A 155 -17.80 14.70 -2.77
CA ASN A 155 -17.81 13.60 -3.72
C ASN A 155 -18.16 12.27 -3.02
N PRO A 156 -19.45 11.88 -2.98
CA PRO A 156 -19.90 10.66 -2.29
C PRO A 156 -19.45 9.33 -2.92
N GLN A 157 -18.79 9.36 -4.08
CA GLN A 157 -18.23 8.16 -4.73
C GLN A 157 -16.70 8.23 -4.76
N PHE A 158 -16.09 9.05 -3.89
CA PHE A 158 -14.65 9.22 -3.85
C PHE A 158 -13.98 8.01 -3.20
N PHE A 159 -13.56 7.06 -4.04
CA PHE A 159 -13.00 5.79 -3.63
C PHE A 159 -11.84 5.94 -2.64
N GLU A 160 -10.87 6.79 -2.96
CA GLU A 160 -9.66 7.01 -2.18
C GLU A 160 -10.00 7.59 -0.79
N ALA A 161 -10.95 8.52 -0.72
CA ALA A 161 -11.39 9.10 0.55
C ALA A 161 -12.11 8.07 1.43
N HIS A 162 -12.96 7.21 0.85
CA HIS A 162 -13.59 6.11 1.59
C HIS A 162 -12.56 5.09 2.08
N MET A 163 -11.56 4.73 1.26
CA MET A 163 -10.49 3.81 1.65
C MET A 163 -9.67 4.35 2.82
N LEU A 164 -9.25 5.62 2.75
CA LEU A 164 -8.45 6.23 3.81
C LEU A 164 -9.26 6.45 5.09
N LEU A 165 -10.53 6.86 4.97
CA LEU A 165 -11.42 7.01 6.13
C LEU A 165 -11.69 5.67 6.82
N ALA A 166 -11.86 4.60 6.05
CA ALA A 166 -12.02 3.26 6.59
C ALA A 166 -10.78 2.80 7.37
N GLY A 167 -9.58 3.05 6.84
CA GLY A 167 -8.31 2.79 7.53
C GLY A 167 -8.19 3.60 8.83
N ALA A 168 -8.50 4.90 8.78
CA ALA A 168 -8.48 5.76 9.95
C ALA A 168 -9.43 5.28 11.06
N TYR A 169 -10.64 4.84 10.71
CA TYR A 169 -11.54 4.22 11.68
C TYR A 169 -11.03 2.89 12.23
N ALA A 170 -10.37 2.06 11.41
CA ALA A 170 -9.78 0.81 11.85
C ALA A 170 -8.67 1.05 12.88
N ASP A 171 -7.81 2.05 12.68
CA ASP A 171 -6.77 2.43 13.63
C ASP A 171 -7.33 2.95 14.97
N GLN A 172 -8.48 3.64 14.91
CA GLN A 172 -9.22 4.03 16.11
C GLN A 172 -10.01 2.89 16.77
N MET A 173 -9.92 1.66 16.22
CA MET A 173 -10.72 0.51 16.64
C MET A 173 -12.24 0.70 16.44
N ASP A 174 -12.67 1.70 15.66
CA ASP A 174 -14.06 1.80 15.19
C ASP A 174 -14.28 0.88 13.99
N LEU A 175 -14.35 -0.42 14.28
CA LEU A 175 -14.58 -1.46 13.29
C LEU A 175 -15.99 -1.38 12.65
N ASN A 176 -16.91 -0.57 13.15
CA ASN A 176 -18.21 -0.35 12.49
C ASN A 176 -18.10 0.74 11.43
N GLY A 177 -17.44 1.85 11.76
CA GLY A 177 -17.08 2.90 10.82
C GLY A 177 -16.27 2.35 9.66
N ALA A 178 -15.20 1.60 9.95
CA ALA A 178 -14.35 0.99 8.94
C ALA A 178 -15.12 0.10 7.96
N VAL A 179 -15.97 -0.82 8.45
CA VAL A 179 -16.82 -1.68 7.59
C VAL A 179 -17.74 -0.86 6.69
N LYS A 180 -18.35 0.20 7.22
CA LYS A 180 -19.26 1.07 6.45
C LYS A 180 -18.52 1.73 5.29
N GLU A 181 -17.35 2.29 5.56
CA GLU A 181 -16.59 3.06 4.57
C GLU A 181 -15.91 2.14 3.54
N TYR A 182 -15.37 0.97 3.94
CA TYR A 182 -14.87 -0.01 2.96
C TYR A 182 -15.97 -0.52 2.02
N LYS A 183 -17.20 -0.70 2.51
CA LYS A 183 -18.34 -1.05 1.64
C LYS A 183 -18.68 0.08 0.65
N ALA A 184 -18.58 1.34 1.07
CA ALA A 184 -18.77 2.49 0.19
C ALA A 184 -17.66 2.61 -0.86
N ALA A 185 -16.41 2.33 -0.48
CA ALA A 185 -15.28 2.22 -1.41
C ALA A 185 -15.54 1.12 -2.45
N ILE A 186 -15.92 -0.09 -2.03
CA ILE A 186 -16.26 -1.20 -2.94
C ILE A 186 -17.42 -0.83 -3.88
N ALA A 187 -18.45 -0.14 -3.39
CA ALA A 187 -19.56 0.31 -4.22
C ALA A 187 -19.11 1.29 -5.33
N SER A 188 -18.09 2.10 -5.05
CA SER A 188 -17.52 3.07 -6.00
C SER A 188 -16.54 2.41 -6.98
N ASN A 189 -15.73 1.47 -6.49
CA ASN A 189 -14.79 0.68 -7.30
C ASN A 189 -14.85 -0.81 -6.95
N PRO A 190 -15.75 -1.59 -7.59
CA PRO A 190 -15.96 -2.99 -7.26
C PRO A 190 -14.82 -3.92 -7.74
N LYS A 191 -13.77 -3.38 -8.36
CA LYS A 191 -12.60 -4.12 -8.85
C LYS A 191 -11.34 -3.86 -8.02
N SER A 192 -11.44 -3.24 -6.85
CA SER A 192 -10.30 -3.06 -5.95
C SER A 192 -10.12 -4.30 -5.07
N PRO A 193 -9.06 -5.11 -5.27
CA PRO A 193 -8.80 -6.25 -4.39
C PRO A 193 -8.47 -5.78 -2.95
N ASP A 194 -7.78 -4.65 -2.79
CA ASP A 194 -7.40 -4.08 -1.50
C ASP A 194 -8.62 -3.71 -0.65
N ALA A 195 -9.67 -3.16 -1.26
CA ALA A 195 -10.89 -2.81 -0.55
C ALA A 195 -11.60 -4.04 0.04
N TYR A 196 -11.68 -5.14 -0.72
CA TYR A 196 -12.21 -6.41 -0.21
C TYR A 196 -11.29 -7.03 0.84
N TYR A 197 -9.97 -7.03 0.61
CA TYR A 197 -9.01 -7.55 1.57
C TYR A 197 -9.11 -6.82 2.92
N ASN A 198 -9.08 -5.49 2.92
CA ASN A 198 -9.15 -4.69 4.14
C ASN A 198 -10.52 -4.81 4.84
N LEU A 199 -11.61 -4.95 4.09
CA LEU A 199 -12.92 -5.29 4.67
C LEU A 199 -12.89 -6.68 5.32
N GLY A 200 -12.22 -7.66 4.70
CA GLY A 200 -12.00 -9.00 5.25
C GLY A 200 -11.21 -8.99 6.55
N VAL A 201 -10.13 -8.19 6.61
CA VAL A 201 -9.34 -7.96 7.83
C VAL A 201 -10.23 -7.37 8.92
N THR A 202 -10.98 -6.31 8.60
CA THR A 202 -11.88 -5.65 9.56
C THR A 202 -12.95 -6.62 10.09
N TYR A 203 -13.52 -7.49 9.25
CA TYR A 203 -14.45 -8.53 9.72
C TYR A 203 -13.78 -9.58 10.60
N SER A 204 -12.55 -9.98 10.25
CA SER A 204 -11.75 -10.91 11.06
C SER A 204 -11.52 -10.34 12.47
N ASP A 205 -11.17 -9.06 12.58
CA ASP A 205 -10.94 -8.39 13.86
C ASP A 205 -12.21 -8.28 14.71
N LYS A 206 -13.38 -8.21 14.07
CA LYS A 206 -14.70 -8.32 14.73
C LYS A 206 -15.07 -9.76 15.12
N GLY A 207 -14.30 -10.76 14.72
CA GLY A 207 -14.64 -12.18 14.86
C GLY A 207 -15.72 -12.68 13.88
N MET A 208 -16.07 -11.88 12.87
CA MET A 208 -17.04 -12.21 11.82
C MET A 208 -16.37 -13.01 10.70
N TYR A 209 -15.94 -14.23 11.05
CA TYR A 209 -15.06 -15.04 10.19
C TYR A 209 -15.70 -15.51 8.88
N THR A 210 -17.03 -15.67 8.83
CA THR A 210 -17.70 -16.10 7.60
C THR A 210 -17.68 -14.97 6.56
N GLU A 211 -17.96 -13.75 7.00
CA GLU A 211 -17.90 -12.54 6.20
C GLU A 211 -16.46 -12.25 5.77
N ALA A 212 -15.48 -12.43 6.67
CA ALA A 212 -14.06 -12.29 6.32
C ALA A 212 -13.63 -13.23 5.19
N ILE A 213 -14.00 -14.53 5.27
CA ILE A 213 -13.72 -15.51 4.22
C ILE A 213 -14.29 -15.08 2.87
N GLU A 214 -15.53 -14.59 2.85
CA GLU A 214 -16.19 -14.12 1.63
C GLU A 214 -15.40 -12.97 1.00
N GLN A 215 -14.99 -11.98 1.79
CA GLN A 215 -14.26 -10.83 1.26
C GLN A 215 -12.85 -11.20 0.80
N TYR A 216 -12.12 -12.07 1.52
CA TYR A 216 -10.81 -12.55 1.05
C TYR A 216 -10.92 -13.32 -0.26
N ARG A 217 -11.96 -14.14 -0.43
CA ARG A 217 -12.21 -14.85 -1.70
C ARG A 217 -12.46 -13.88 -2.84
N HIS A 218 -13.26 -12.82 -2.62
CA HIS A 218 -13.43 -11.78 -3.65
C HIS A 218 -12.14 -11.03 -3.98
N ALA A 219 -11.30 -10.73 -2.98
CA ALA A 219 -10.00 -10.12 -3.24
C ALA A 219 -9.11 -11.01 -4.13
N ILE A 220 -9.11 -12.33 -3.87
CA ILE A 220 -8.39 -13.36 -4.65
C ILE A 220 -8.99 -13.54 -6.05
N GLU A 221 -10.31 -13.49 -6.19
CA GLU A 221 -10.97 -13.56 -7.50
C GLU A 221 -10.55 -12.40 -8.43
N ILE A 222 -10.33 -11.21 -7.86
CA ILE A 222 -9.87 -10.02 -8.58
C ILE A 222 -8.35 -10.09 -8.82
N ASN A 223 -7.57 -10.47 -7.80
CA ASN A 223 -6.13 -10.64 -7.88
C ASN A 223 -5.71 -12.03 -7.36
N PRO A 224 -5.55 -13.03 -8.26
CA PRO A 224 -5.20 -14.40 -7.87
C PRO A 224 -3.81 -14.59 -7.27
N ASP A 225 -2.94 -13.58 -7.34
CA ASP A 225 -1.60 -13.60 -6.72
C ASP A 225 -1.52 -12.66 -5.50
N PHE A 226 -2.66 -12.32 -4.88
CA PHE A 226 -2.70 -11.50 -3.65
C PHE A 226 -2.26 -12.33 -2.42
N LEU A 227 -0.96 -12.26 -2.12
CA LEU A 227 -0.28 -13.04 -1.08
C LEU A 227 -0.98 -12.97 0.28
N GLU A 228 -1.24 -11.76 0.77
CA GLU A 228 -1.81 -11.50 2.09
C GLU A 228 -3.24 -12.03 2.21
N ALA A 229 -4.03 -11.94 1.13
CA ALA A 229 -5.38 -12.47 1.10
C ALA A 229 -5.40 -14.00 1.20
N HIS A 230 -4.51 -14.70 0.47
CA HIS A 230 -4.35 -16.16 0.59
C HIS A 230 -3.92 -16.55 2.01
N TYR A 231 -2.91 -15.88 2.56
CA TYR A 231 -2.40 -16.20 3.90
C TYR A 231 -3.47 -15.99 4.97
N ASN A 232 -4.15 -14.84 4.98
CA ASN A 232 -5.19 -14.54 5.97
C ASN A 232 -6.44 -15.41 5.80
N LEU A 233 -6.81 -15.76 4.57
CA LEU A 233 -7.86 -16.75 4.32
C LEU A 233 -7.47 -18.11 4.94
N GLY A 234 -6.23 -18.56 4.72
CA GLY A 234 -5.70 -19.77 5.35
C GLY A 234 -5.79 -19.74 6.88
N LEU A 235 -5.41 -18.62 7.52
CA LEU A 235 -5.50 -18.46 8.98
C LEU A 235 -6.94 -18.61 9.50
N ILE A 236 -7.91 -18.03 8.81
CA ILE A 236 -9.31 -18.08 9.23
C ILE A 236 -9.93 -19.46 8.96
N LEU A 237 -9.59 -20.10 7.84
CA LEU A 237 -10.01 -21.46 7.54
C LEU A 237 -9.48 -22.46 8.57
N ASP A 238 -8.20 -22.34 8.95
CA ASP A 238 -7.57 -23.13 10.02
C ASP A 238 -8.34 -22.96 11.34
N ARG A 239 -8.61 -21.71 11.77
CA ARG A 239 -9.39 -21.44 12.99
C ARG A 239 -10.79 -22.05 12.96
N LYS A 240 -11.42 -22.17 11.78
CA LYS A 240 -12.72 -22.84 11.60
C LYS A 240 -12.62 -24.36 11.50
N GLY A 241 -11.42 -24.93 11.53
CA GLY A 241 -11.16 -26.37 11.40
C GLY A 241 -11.21 -26.89 9.95
N LEU A 242 -11.24 -26.00 8.96
CA LEU A 242 -11.22 -26.34 7.53
C LEU A 242 -9.76 -26.52 7.05
N VAL A 243 -9.10 -27.52 7.64
CA VAL A 243 -7.65 -27.71 7.54
C VAL A 243 -7.15 -27.92 6.11
N ASP A 244 -7.86 -28.72 5.32
CA ASP A 244 -7.44 -29.01 3.94
C ASP A 244 -7.54 -27.78 3.03
N GLU A 245 -8.55 -26.92 3.25
CA GLU A 245 -8.68 -25.63 2.56
C GLU A 245 -7.54 -24.68 3.00
N ALA A 246 -7.25 -24.59 4.29
CA ALA A 246 -6.15 -23.77 4.81
C ALA A 246 -4.78 -24.18 4.21
N ILE A 247 -4.51 -25.49 4.14
CA ILE A 247 -3.30 -26.05 3.49
C ILE A 247 -3.20 -25.59 2.03
N ALA A 248 -4.31 -25.58 1.29
CA ALA A 248 -4.31 -25.14 -0.10
C ALA A 248 -3.94 -23.66 -0.22
N GLU A 249 -4.49 -22.81 0.65
CA GLU A 249 -4.19 -21.38 0.66
C GLU A 249 -2.74 -21.08 1.05
N TYR A 250 -2.20 -21.74 2.08
CA TYR A 250 -0.79 -21.57 2.45
C TYR A 250 0.17 -22.04 1.36
N ARG A 251 -0.16 -23.12 0.64
CA ARG A 251 0.64 -23.56 -0.52
C ARG A 251 0.61 -22.54 -1.65
N THR A 252 -0.53 -21.87 -1.88
CA THR A 252 -0.62 -20.79 -2.86
C THR A 252 0.20 -19.59 -2.42
N ALA A 253 0.13 -19.20 -1.14
CA ALA A 253 0.98 -18.13 -0.60
C ALA A 253 2.48 -18.43 -0.80
N ILE A 254 2.93 -19.66 -0.53
CA ILE A 254 4.32 -20.11 -0.78
C ILE A 254 4.67 -20.11 -2.27
N ARG A 255 3.71 -20.40 -3.16
CA ARG A 255 3.93 -20.34 -4.61
C ARG A 255 4.16 -18.88 -5.07
N ILE A 256 3.39 -17.94 -4.52
CA ILE A 256 3.48 -16.51 -4.82
C ILE A 256 4.80 -15.94 -4.26
N ASP A 257 5.09 -16.22 -2.99
CA ASP A 257 6.34 -15.86 -2.32
C ASP A 257 7.00 -17.08 -1.65
N PRO A 258 8.01 -17.68 -2.30
CA PRO A 258 8.78 -18.79 -1.75
C PRO A 258 9.64 -18.46 -0.52
N GLU A 259 9.80 -17.18 -0.16
CA GLU A 259 10.55 -16.74 1.02
C GLU A 259 9.65 -16.47 2.24
N PHE A 260 8.33 -16.70 2.12
CA PHE A 260 7.38 -16.40 3.18
C PHE A 260 7.39 -17.44 4.31
N ALA A 261 8.29 -17.25 5.27
CA ALA A 261 8.55 -18.17 6.39
C ALA A 261 7.29 -18.50 7.22
N ASP A 262 6.40 -17.53 7.44
CA ASP A 262 5.17 -17.72 8.20
C ASP A 262 4.23 -18.75 7.56
N ALA A 263 4.08 -18.75 6.23
CA ALA A 263 3.25 -19.71 5.53
C ALA A 263 3.79 -21.14 5.67
N TYR A 264 5.12 -21.33 5.64
CA TYR A 264 5.75 -22.61 5.92
C TYR A 264 5.47 -23.09 7.35
N ASN A 265 5.59 -22.22 8.35
CA ASN A 265 5.29 -22.59 9.73
C ASN A 265 3.81 -23.00 9.90
N ARG A 266 2.87 -22.26 9.30
CA ARG A 266 1.43 -22.62 9.32
C ARG A 266 1.16 -23.95 8.64
N LEU A 267 1.76 -24.18 7.47
CA LEU A 267 1.64 -25.46 6.76
C LEU A 267 2.20 -26.63 7.59
N GLY A 268 3.30 -26.40 8.33
CA GLY A 268 3.85 -27.37 9.28
C GLY A 268 2.89 -27.72 10.42
N ILE A 269 2.21 -26.72 10.99
CA ILE A 269 1.19 -26.90 12.04
C ILE A 269 0.05 -27.80 11.51
N ASP A 270 -0.46 -27.50 10.32
CA ASP A 270 -1.57 -28.24 9.73
C ASP A 270 -1.21 -29.67 9.33
N TYR A 271 -0.01 -29.90 8.79
CA TYR A 271 0.50 -31.25 8.56
C TYR A 271 0.68 -32.03 9.86
N SER A 272 1.18 -31.39 10.93
CA SER A 272 1.30 -32.03 12.22
C SER A 272 -0.07 -32.47 12.75
N ARG A 273 -1.09 -31.61 12.64
CA ARG A 273 -2.47 -31.89 13.08
C ARG A 273 -3.14 -33.00 12.25
N THR A 274 -2.79 -33.12 10.96
CA THR A 274 -3.31 -34.16 10.06
C THR A 274 -2.46 -35.45 10.06
N GLY A 275 -1.45 -35.55 10.92
CA GLY A 275 -0.61 -36.74 11.07
C GLY A 275 0.50 -36.90 10.02
N LYS A 276 0.68 -35.92 9.14
CA LYS A 276 1.75 -35.85 8.12
C LYS A 276 3.05 -35.34 8.75
N LEU A 277 3.56 -36.11 9.70
CA LEU A 277 4.62 -35.64 10.61
C LEU A 277 5.96 -35.39 9.89
N ALA A 278 6.26 -36.11 8.81
CA ALA A 278 7.50 -35.89 8.05
C ALA A 278 7.43 -34.56 7.30
N GLU A 279 6.33 -34.34 6.59
CA GLU A 279 6.06 -33.11 5.86
C GLU A 279 6.03 -31.90 6.79
N ALA A 280 5.44 -32.05 7.99
CA ALA A 280 5.44 -31.02 9.03
C ALA A 280 6.86 -30.60 9.43
N ALA A 281 7.73 -31.59 9.71
CA ALA A 281 9.12 -31.32 10.08
C ALA A 281 9.89 -30.58 8.97
N ASP A 282 9.65 -30.93 7.70
CA ASP A 282 10.28 -30.27 6.56
C ASP A 282 9.81 -28.82 6.42
N GLN A 283 8.52 -28.54 6.64
CA GLN A 283 8.03 -27.16 6.58
C GLN A 283 8.58 -26.29 7.72
N TYR A 284 8.65 -26.81 8.95
CA TYR A 284 9.25 -26.06 10.06
C TYR A 284 10.72 -25.74 9.81
N LYS A 285 11.48 -26.70 9.26
CA LYS A 285 12.88 -26.46 8.86
C LYS A 285 12.97 -25.36 7.82
N LYS A 286 12.13 -25.42 6.79
CA LYS A 286 12.13 -24.40 5.75
C LYS A 286 11.80 -23.00 6.31
N ALA A 287 10.85 -22.92 7.26
CA ALA A 287 10.51 -21.66 7.92
C ALA A 287 11.71 -21.02 8.64
N PHE A 288 12.48 -21.78 9.44
CA PHE A 288 13.64 -21.20 10.12
C PHE A 288 14.92 -21.13 9.26
N GLU A 289 15.00 -21.85 8.14
CA GLU A 289 16.04 -21.62 7.12
C GLU A 289 15.88 -20.25 6.47
N LEU A 290 14.63 -19.83 6.22
CA LEU A 290 14.29 -18.52 5.66
C LEU A 290 14.37 -17.41 6.72
N ASN A 291 13.91 -17.70 7.95
CA ASN A 291 13.99 -16.80 9.09
C ASN A 291 14.70 -17.48 10.28
N PRO A 292 16.03 -17.35 10.41
CA PRO A 292 16.78 -17.94 11.54
C PRO A 292 16.35 -17.43 12.93
N GLY A 293 15.63 -16.30 13.00
CA GLY A 293 15.05 -15.75 14.24
C GLY A 293 13.66 -16.28 14.57
N PHE A 294 13.16 -17.29 13.85
CA PHE A 294 11.80 -17.78 14.04
C PHE A 294 11.68 -18.80 15.20
N ALA A 295 11.70 -18.31 16.44
CA ALA A 295 11.62 -19.13 17.64
C ALA A 295 10.41 -20.11 17.64
N GLN A 296 9.25 -19.66 17.15
CA GLN A 296 8.05 -20.49 17.09
C GLN A 296 8.19 -21.72 16.17
N ALA A 297 8.89 -21.60 15.03
CA ALA A 297 9.11 -22.73 14.14
C ALA A 297 10.02 -23.80 14.80
N HIS A 298 11.05 -23.36 15.53
CA HIS A 298 11.88 -24.26 16.34
C HIS A 298 11.09 -24.94 17.46
N PHE A 299 10.25 -24.18 18.16
CA PHE A 299 9.37 -24.74 19.19
C PHE A 299 8.41 -25.79 18.63
N ASN A 300 7.75 -25.49 17.51
CA ASN A 300 6.82 -26.42 16.85
C ASN A 300 7.51 -27.72 16.40
N LEU A 301 8.73 -27.61 15.85
CA LEU A 301 9.54 -28.80 15.52
C LEU A 301 9.91 -29.61 16.78
N GLY A 302 10.24 -28.92 17.88
CA GLY A 302 10.50 -29.58 19.17
C GLY A 302 9.30 -30.33 19.69
N MET A 303 8.10 -29.74 19.62
CA MET A 303 6.83 -30.38 20.00
C MET A 303 6.55 -31.62 19.16
N LEU A 304 6.80 -31.55 17.85
CA LEU A 304 6.66 -32.67 16.93
C LEU A 304 7.58 -33.84 17.31
N TYR A 305 8.87 -33.57 17.58
CA TYR A 305 9.82 -34.60 18.03
C TYR A 305 9.49 -35.15 19.41
N PHE A 306 9.01 -34.31 20.32
CA PHE A 306 8.59 -34.71 21.65
C PHE A 306 7.42 -35.71 21.56
N GLY A 307 6.42 -35.44 20.71
CA GLY A 307 5.31 -36.36 20.46
C GLY A 307 5.74 -37.70 19.84
N GLN A 308 6.86 -37.72 19.11
CA GLN A 308 7.48 -38.92 18.57
C GLN A 308 8.41 -39.65 19.57
N ASN A 309 8.50 -39.19 20.83
CA ASN A 309 9.46 -39.66 21.85
C ASN A 309 10.95 -39.48 21.46
N LYS A 310 11.25 -38.61 20.48
CA LYS A 310 12.62 -38.26 20.11
C LYS A 310 13.14 -37.14 21.01
N PHE A 311 13.27 -37.43 22.30
CA PHE A 311 13.53 -36.40 23.32
C PHE A 311 14.85 -35.64 23.08
N ALA A 312 15.90 -36.30 22.59
CA ALA A 312 17.16 -35.65 22.27
C ALA A 312 17.03 -34.58 21.15
N ASP A 313 16.25 -34.87 20.10
CA ASP A 313 16.01 -33.93 19.01
C ASP A 313 15.05 -32.81 19.45
N ALA A 314 14.05 -33.14 20.26
CA ALA A 314 13.15 -32.17 20.86
C ALA A 314 13.90 -31.15 21.74
N ILE A 315 14.82 -31.63 22.59
CA ILE A 315 15.67 -30.78 23.43
C ILE A 315 16.45 -29.77 22.59
N LYS A 316 17.12 -30.21 21.52
CA LYS A 316 17.89 -29.30 20.64
C LYS A 316 17.00 -28.22 20.03
N ALA A 317 15.81 -28.60 19.56
CA ALA A 317 14.88 -27.67 18.94
C ALA A 317 14.35 -26.65 19.97
N PHE A 318 13.96 -27.10 21.17
CA PHE A 318 13.52 -26.20 22.24
C PHE A 318 14.65 -25.30 22.76
N GLU A 319 15.88 -25.80 22.88
CA GLU A 319 17.04 -24.99 23.24
C GLU A 319 17.26 -23.86 22.24
N LYS A 320 17.10 -24.14 20.94
CA LYS A 320 17.22 -23.09 19.92
C LYS A 320 16.09 -22.07 20.01
N ALA A 321 14.85 -22.50 20.26
CA ALA A 321 13.73 -21.58 20.47
C ALA A 321 13.97 -20.64 21.67
N VAL A 322 14.49 -21.17 22.79
CA VAL A 322 14.82 -20.38 24.00
C VAL A 322 16.07 -19.52 23.81
N GLU A 323 17.03 -19.95 22.99
CA GLU A 323 18.19 -19.12 22.64
C GLU A 323 17.78 -17.89 21.83
N ILE A 324 16.83 -18.05 20.90
CA ILE A 324 16.30 -16.97 20.07
C ILE A 324 15.40 -16.04 20.88
N ASP A 325 14.47 -16.61 21.65
CA ASP A 325 13.56 -15.89 22.53
C ASP A 325 13.67 -16.44 23.96
N PRO A 326 14.51 -15.81 24.80
CA PRO A 326 14.67 -16.21 26.19
C PRO A 326 13.40 -16.10 27.02
N ASP A 327 12.40 -15.31 26.61
CA ASP A 327 11.15 -15.11 27.35
C ASP A 327 10.02 -16.05 26.87
N TYR A 328 10.31 -16.96 25.92
CA TYR A 328 9.33 -17.91 25.40
C TYR A 328 9.02 -19.03 26.43
N LEU A 329 8.11 -18.75 27.35
CA LEU A 329 7.77 -19.60 28.50
C LEU A 329 7.35 -21.02 28.10
N GLU A 330 6.56 -21.18 27.04
CA GLU A 330 6.14 -22.49 26.54
C GLU A 330 7.34 -23.33 26.10
N ALA A 331 8.32 -22.73 25.42
CA ALA A 331 9.54 -23.42 25.00
C ALA A 331 10.41 -23.81 26.20
N GLN A 332 10.55 -22.94 27.20
CA GLN A 332 11.27 -23.26 28.44
C GLN A 332 10.64 -24.44 29.19
N ASN A 333 9.32 -24.43 29.34
CA ASN A 333 8.59 -25.49 30.02
C ASN A 333 8.73 -26.82 29.28
N SER A 334 8.54 -26.81 27.95
CA SER A 334 8.71 -28.01 27.12
C SER A 334 10.14 -28.55 27.14
N LEU A 335 11.14 -27.67 27.17
CA LEU A 335 12.56 -28.06 27.31
C LEU A 335 12.81 -28.79 28.63
N ALA A 336 12.32 -28.26 29.75
CA ALA A 336 12.48 -28.87 31.07
C ALA A 336 11.85 -30.27 31.12
N ILE A 337 10.63 -30.41 30.57
CA ILE A 337 9.92 -31.70 30.50
C ILE A 337 10.68 -32.70 29.62
N ALA A 338 11.18 -32.26 28.46
CA ALA A 338 11.94 -33.11 27.54
C ALA A 338 13.24 -33.61 28.18
N LYS A 339 13.99 -32.74 28.88
CA LYS A 339 15.20 -33.12 29.64
C LYS A 339 14.90 -34.17 30.71
N ALA A 340 13.81 -34.01 31.46
CA ALA A 340 13.42 -34.98 32.49
C ALA A 340 13.03 -36.35 31.91
N LYS A 341 12.44 -36.39 30.71
CA LYS A 341 12.07 -37.65 30.04
C LYS A 341 13.25 -38.34 29.36
N ASN A 342 14.26 -37.61 28.91
CA ASN A 342 15.44 -38.19 28.24
C ASN A 342 16.40 -38.93 29.19
N ILE A 343 16.26 -38.74 30.51
CA ILE A 343 17.11 -39.36 31.55
C ILE A 343 16.53 -40.71 32.01
N LYS A 344 15.26 -40.99 31.68
CA LYS A 344 14.57 -42.26 31.97
C LYS A 344 14.64 -43.17 30.76
#